data_AF-A0A950KHU7-F1
#
_entry.id   AF-A0A950KHU7-F1
#
_cell.length_a   1.000
_cell.length_b   1.000
_cell.length_c   1.000
_cell.angle_alpha   90.00
_cell.angle_beta   90.00
_cell.angle_gamma   90.00
#
_symmetry.space_group_name_H-M   'P 1'
#
loop_
_entity.id
_entity.type
_entity.pdbx_description
1 polymer ?
#
loop_
_entity_poly.entity_id
_entity_poly.type
_entity_poly.pdbx_seq_one_letter_code
_entity_poly.pdbx_strand_id
1 'polypeptide(L)'
;MNMIAAAKVCCLDSAGTTPIFMFHRVNRLPAKANWPQLYVAPKVFSVAVGKLKRAGARSLHLDEVLEPPRTQAKGFVLTFDDGFVSALE
;
A
#
# COMPACT_ATOMS: atom_id res chain seq x y z
N MET A 1 -10.13 10.36 11.67
CA MET A 1 -10.41 9.30 10.67
C MET A 1 -9.26 9.28 9.66
N ASN A 2 -8.40 8.26 9.70
CA ASN A 2 -7.28 8.11 8.77
C ASN A 2 -7.78 7.46 7.47
N MET A 3 -7.77 8.20 6.36
CA MET A 3 -8.24 7.74 5.04
C MET A 3 -7.41 6.60 4.42
N ILE A 4 -6.28 6.21 5.03
CA ILE A 4 -5.37 5.20 4.49
C ILE A 4 -5.88 3.76 4.70
N ALA A 5 -6.92 3.54 5.51
CA ALA A 5 -7.42 2.20 5.83
C ALA A 5 -8.55 1.67 4.92
N ALA A 6 -8.87 2.33 3.81
CA ALA A 6 -10.08 2.06 3.04
C ALA A 6 -9.87 1.49 1.63
N ALA A 7 -8.72 0.89 1.31
CA ALA A 7 -8.80 -0.13 0.26
C ALA A 7 -9.56 -1.32 0.83
N LYS A 8 -10.83 -1.37 0.45
CA LYS A 8 -11.66 -2.53 0.63
C LYS A 8 -10.93 -3.68 -0.06
N VAL A 9 -10.57 -4.73 0.69
CA VAL A 9 -10.04 -5.98 0.12
C VAL A 9 -10.97 -6.49 -1.00
N CYS A 10 -12.26 -6.16 -0.92
CA CYS A 10 -13.28 -6.40 -1.96
C CYS A 10 -12.94 -5.83 -3.35
N CYS A 11 -12.13 -4.76 -3.46
CA CYS A 11 -11.72 -4.20 -4.75
C CYS A 11 -10.58 -5.00 -5.43
N LEU A 12 -9.93 -5.93 -4.70
CA LEU A 12 -8.97 -6.89 -5.29
C LEU A 12 -9.66 -8.02 -6.07
N ASP A 13 -10.99 -8.11 -5.96
CA ASP A 13 -11.79 -9.15 -6.61
C ASP A 13 -12.37 -8.70 -7.97
N SER A 14 -12.20 -7.42 -8.33
CA SER A 14 -12.60 -6.91 -9.63
C SER A 14 -11.57 -7.32 -10.68
N ALA A 15 -11.93 -8.26 -11.55
CA ALA A 15 -11.11 -8.66 -12.69
C ALA A 15 -10.75 -7.40 -13.52
N GLY A 16 -9.45 -7.10 -13.60
CA GLY A 16 -8.91 -6.01 -14.44
C GLY A 16 -8.44 -4.74 -13.72
N THR A 17 -8.54 -4.65 -12.39
CA THR A 17 -7.97 -3.50 -11.65
C THR A 17 -6.94 -3.93 -10.61
N THR A 18 -5.68 -3.52 -10.80
CA THR A 18 -4.61 -3.68 -9.80
C THR A 18 -4.55 -2.41 -8.94
N PRO A 19 -4.86 -2.47 -7.63
CA PRO A 19 -4.73 -1.31 -6.75
C PRO A 19 -3.26 -0.92 -6.54
N ILE A 20 -3.02 0.39 -6.54
CA ILE A 20 -1.72 1.01 -6.22
C ILE A 20 -1.87 1.79 -4.92
N PHE A 21 -1.07 1.43 -3.92
CA PHE A 21 -1.04 2.07 -2.61
C PHE A 21 0.15 3.01 -2.50
N MET A 22 -0.12 4.29 -2.34
CA MET A 22 0.90 5.33 -2.25
C MET A 22 1.15 5.73 -0.80
N PHE A 23 2.41 5.63 -0.36
CA PHE A 23 2.89 6.06 0.94
C PHE A 23 3.95 7.14 0.78
N HIS A 24 3.99 8.10 1.70
CA HIS A 24 5.08 9.07 1.76
C HIS A 24 5.99 8.75 2.94
N ARG A 25 5.44 8.65 4.15
CA ARG A 25 6.23 8.44 5.37
C ARG A 25 5.65 7.33 6.24
N VAL A 26 6.37 6.22 6.37
CA VAL A 26 6.05 5.16 7.33
C VAL A 26 6.86 5.38 8.60
N ASN A 27 6.38 6.26 9.48
CA ASN A 27 7.09 6.61 10.71
C ASN A 27 6.11 7.11 11.79
N ARG A 28 6.60 7.28 13.01
CA ARG A 28 5.87 7.99 14.07
C ARG A 28 5.58 9.42 13.62
N LEU A 29 4.32 9.85 13.79
CA LEU A 29 3.91 11.23 13.55
C LEU A 29 4.62 12.20 14.53
N PRO A 30 5.40 13.17 14.04
CA PRO A 30 5.97 14.23 14.89
C PRO A 30 4.87 15.18 15.40
N ALA A 31 5.06 15.74 16.60
CA ALA A 31 4.09 16.66 17.21
C ALA A 31 3.82 17.94 16.41
N LYS A 32 4.78 18.36 15.57
CA LYS A 32 4.70 19.59 14.75
C LYS A 32 4.84 19.28 13.25
N ALA A 33 4.26 18.18 12.78
CA ALA A 33 4.29 17.85 11.36
C ALA A 33 3.45 18.86 10.55
N ASN A 34 4.04 19.45 9.50
CA ASN A 34 3.32 20.34 8.58
C ASN A 34 2.22 19.59 7.80
N TRP A 35 2.44 18.31 7.52
CA TRP A 35 1.54 17.45 6.75
C TRP A 35 1.30 16.12 7.46
N PRO A 36 0.54 16.12 8.56
CA PRO A 36 0.34 14.92 9.39
C PRO A 36 -0.32 13.76 8.62
N GLN A 37 -1.10 14.05 7.58
CA GLN A 37 -1.76 13.06 6.73
C GLN A 37 -0.81 12.21 5.88
N LEU A 38 0.44 12.65 5.69
CA LEU A 38 1.45 11.90 4.93
C LEU A 38 2.15 10.83 5.77
N TYR A 39 1.89 10.79 7.09
CA TYR A 39 2.48 9.84 8.02
C TYR A 39 1.56 8.65 8.28
N VAL A 40 2.12 7.46 8.14
CA VAL A 40 1.53 6.19 8.57
C VAL A 40 2.38 5.59 9.66
N ALA A 41 1.80 5.30 10.81
CA ALA A 41 2.52 4.62 11.87
C ALA A 41 2.94 3.20 11.41
N PRO A 42 4.17 2.73 11.70
CA PRO A 42 4.67 1.42 11.25
C PRO A 42 3.75 0.25 11.62
N LYS A 43 3.14 0.28 12.81
CA LYS A 43 2.17 -0.74 13.24
C LYS A 43 0.93 -0.79 12.33
N VAL A 44 0.43 0.36 11.88
CA VAL A 44 -0.73 0.44 10.99
C VAL A 44 -0.38 -0.09 9.61
N PHE A 45 0.78 0.30 9.09
CA PHE A 45 1.31 -0.21 7.82
C PHE A 45 1.46 -1.74 7.84
N SER A 46 2.15 -2.28 8.85
CA SER A 46 2.32 -3.72 9.04
C SER A 46 0.99 -4.49 9.10
N VAL A 47 -0.01 -3.96 9.82
CA VAL A 47 -1.35 -4.57 9.88
C VAL A 47 -2.03 -4.56 8.51
N ALA A 48 -1.92 -3.47 7.74
CA ALA A 48 -2.52 -3.35 6.42
C ALA A 48 -1.89 -4.35 5.43
N VAL A 49 -0.56 -4.37 5.32
CA VAL A 49 0.17 -5.32 4.47
C VAL A 49 -0.09 -6.77 4.91
N GLY A 50 -0.14 -7.03 6.21
CA GLY A 50 -0.48 -8.34 6.75
C GLY A 50 -1.89 -8.80 6.37
N LYS A 51 -2.86 -7.89 6.26
CA LYS A 51 -4.22 -8.22 5.76
C LYS A 51 -4.20 -8.60 4.28
N LEU A 52 -3.45 -7.88 3.45
CA LEU A 52 -3.28 -8.20 2.02
C LEU A 52 -2.65 -9.58 1.84
N LYS A 53 -1.57 -9.87 2.57
CA LYS A 53 -0.91 -11.19 2.56
C LYS A 53 -1.85 -12.31 2.96
N ARG A 54 -2.63 -12.14 4.04
CA ARG A 54 -3.61 -13.15 4.48
C ARG A 54 -4.77 -13.35 3.50
N ALA A 55 -5.09 -12.35 2.68
CA ALA A 55 -6.09 -12.46 1.62
C ALA A 55 -5.56 -13.18 0.37
N GLY A 56 -4.31 -13.66 0.38
CA GLY A 56 -3.67 -14.31 -0.76
C GLY A 56 -3.24 -13.32 -1.86
N ALA A 57 -3.20 -12.02 -1.55
CA ALA A 57 -2.78 -11.02 -2.51
C ALA A 57 -1.25 -10.99 -2.62
N ARG A 58 -0.75 -10.86 -3.85
CA ARG A 58 0.67 -10.76 -4.19
C ARG A 58 1.04 -9.30 -4.41
N SER A 59 2.18 -8.88 -3.84
CA SER A 59 2.80 -7.61 -4.21
C SER A 59 3.39 -7.72 -5.61
N LEU A 60 3.09 -6.77 -6.47
CA LEU A 60 3.59 -6.66 -7.83
C LEU A 60 4.62 -5.54 -7.93
N HIS A 61 5.60 -5.73 -8.80
CA HIS A 61 6.38 -4.65 -9.36
C HIS A 61 5.56 -3.89 -10.41
N LEU A 62 5.95 -2.64 -10.68
CA LEU A 62 5.18 -1.77 -11.59
C LEU A 62 5.18 -2.28 -13.04
N ASP A 63 6.27 -2.92 -13.47
CA ASP A 63 6.39 -3.58 -14.78
C ASP A 63 5.44 -4.79 -14.91
N GLU A 64 5.21 -5.54 -13.83
CA GLU A 64 4.23 -6.65 -13.80
C GLU A 64 2.78 -6.17 -13.98
N VAL A 65 2.47 -4.90 -13.73
CA VAL A 65 1.12 -4.33 -13.93
C VAL A 65 0.78 -4.16 -15.41
N LEU A 66 1.80 -3.93 -16.25
CA LEU A 66 1.63 -3.73 -17.68
C LEU A 66 1.51 -5.06 -18.45
N GLU A 67 1.87 -6.18 -17.81
CA GLU A 67 1.69 -7.49 -18.41
C GLU A 67 0.20 -7.85 -18.52
N PRO A 68 -0.22 -8.51 -19.61
CA PRO A 68 -1.57 -9.04 -19.71
C PRO A 68 -1.85 -9.96 -18.51
N PRO A 69 -3.07 -9.94 -17.93
CA PRO A 69 -3.37 -10.64 -16.69
C PRO A 69 -2.99 -12.11 -16.78
N ARG A 70 -1.93 -12.51 -16.07
CA ARG A 70 -1.66 -13.94 -15.84
C ARG A 70 -2.79 -14.44 -14.93
N THR A 71 -3.39 -15.55 -15.32
CA THR A 71 -4.59 -16.13 -14.69
C THR A 71 -4.60 -15.98 -13.16
N GLN A 72 -5.56 -15.20 -12.64
CA GLN A 72 -6.17 -15.25 -11.30
C GLN A 72 -5.39 -14.79 -10.05
N ALA A 73 -4.14 -14.34 -10.12
CA ALA A 73 -3.47 -13.84 -8.90
C ALA A 73 -3.95 -12.42 -8.54
N LYS A 74 -4.54 -12.23 -7.34
CA LYS A 74 -4.92 -10.91 -6.81
C LYS A 74 -3.65 -10.10 -6.54
N GLY A 75 -3.36 -9.11 -7.38
CA GLY A 75 -2.16 -8.27 -7.27
C GLY A 75 -2.41 -6.95 -6.55
N PHE A 76 -1.37 -6.36 -5.97
CA PHE A 76 -1.35 -4.96 -5.54
C PHE A 76 0.05 -4.37 -5.70
N VAL A 77 0.16 -3.05 -5.84
CA VAL A 77 1.45 -2.34 -5.85
C VAL A 77 1.55 -1.47 -4.60
N LEU A 78 2.75 -1.40 -4.01
CA LEU A 78 3.10 -0.41 -2.99
C LEU A 78 4.10 0.57 -3.62
N THR A 79 3.83 1.88 -3.50
CA THR A 79 4.78 2.93 -3.88
C THR A 79 5.15 3.78 -2.66
N PHE A 80 6.39 4.26 -2.67
CA PHE A 80 6.93 5.14 -1.65
C PHE A 80 7.50 6.38 -2.35
N ASP A 81 6.90 7.53 -2.11
CA ASP A 81 7.25 8.76 -2.80
C ASP A 81 8.29 9.56 -1.99
N ASP A 82 8.90 10.57 -2.63
CA ASP A 82 9.85 11.53 -2.04
C ASP A 82 11.19 11.00 -1.51
N GLY A 83 11.43 9.68 -1.53
CA GLY A 83 12.71 9.08 -1.17
C GLY A 83 13.11 9.23 0.31
N PHE A 84 12.13 9.30 1.22
CA PHE A 84 12.42 9.41 2.65
C PHE A 84 13.12 8.17 3.20
N VAL A 85 14.08 8.37 4.12
CA VAL A 85 14.80 7.29 4.82
C VAL A 85 13.84 6.30 5.50
N SER A 86 12.68 6.77 5.98
CA SER A 86 11.65 5.90 6.56
C SER A 86 11.07 4.86 5.60
N ALA A 87 11.37 4.91 4.30
CA ALA A 87 11.00 3.88 3.34
C ALA A 87 12.03 2.73 3.28
N LEU A 88 13.21 2.92 3.88
CA LEU A 88 14.32 1.95 3.92
C LEU A 88 14.41 1.20 5.26
N GLU A 89 13.63 1.62 6.26
CA GLU A 89 13.59 1.09 7.64
C GLU A 89 12.39 0.16 7.86
#